data_AF-A0A3M6JZ59-F1
#
_entry.id   AF-A0A3M6JZ59-F1
#
_cell.length_a   1.000
_cell.length_b   1.000
_cell.length_c   1.000
_cell.angle_alpha   90.00
_cell.angle_beta   90.00
_cell.angle_gamma   90.00
#
_symmetry.space_group_name_H-M   'P 1'
#
loop_
_entity.id
_entity.type
_entity.pdbx_description
1 polymer ?
#
loop_
_entity_poly.entity_id
_entity_poly.type
_entity_poly.pdbx_seq_one_letter_code
_entity_poly.pdbx_strand_id
1 'polypeptide(L)' 'MAKKGVIADIFSKAKFTEESQSYKIFYRNFEKIIETTLPEFMIQSDNLQTIPISRIKKIKKNNTILFEKKLARSE' A
#
# COMPACT_ATOMS: atom_id res chain seq x y z
N MET A 1 -8.33 -16.47 -2.60
CA MET A 1 -8.28 -15.58 -1.40
C MET A 1 -6.81 -15.37 -1.01
N ALA A 2 -6.23 -14.26 -0.55
CA ALA A 2 -6.75 -12.99 -0.06
C ALA A 2 -5.67 -11.87 -0.12
N LYS A 3 -4.98 -11.65 -1.25
CA LYS A 3 -4.01 -10.51 -1.36
C LYS A 3 -4.69 -9.16 -1.10
N LYS A 4 -5.96 -9.00 -1.51
CA LYS A 4 -6.81 -7.85 -1.15
C LYS A 4 -7.13 -7.79 0.34
N GLY A 5 -7.35 -8.93 0.99
CA GLY A 5 -7.65 -9.01 2.43
C GLY A 5 -6.47 -8.57 3.29
N VAL A 6 -5.24 -8.95 2.93
CA VAL A 6 -4.02 -8.53 3.64
C VAL A 6 -3.83 -7.01 3.59
N ILE A 7 -4.01 -6.40 2.42
CA ILE A 7 -3.92 -4.93 2.29
C ILE A 7 -5.03 -4.25 3.10
N ALA A 8 -6.27 -4.74 3.03
CA ALA A 8 -7.38 -4.19 3.81
C ALA A 8 -7.14 -4.30 5.32
N ASP A 9 -6.60 -5.43 5.79
CA ASP A 9 -6.23 -5.62 7.20
C ASP A 9 -5.13 -4.66 7.65
N ILE A 10 -4.09 -4.46 6.83
CA ILE A 10 -3.04 -3.48 7.10
C ILE A 10 -3.63 -2.06 7.13
N PHE A 11 -4.50 -1.73 6.19
CA PHE A 11 -5.14 -0.40 6.11
C PHE A 11 -6.03 -0.14 7.32
N SER A 12 -6.82 -1.13 7.75
CA SER A 12 -7.60 -1.03 8.99
C SER A 12 -6.69 -0.81 10.20
N LYS A 13 -5.70 -1.67 10.42
CA LYS A 13 -4.75 -1.55 11.54
C LYS A 13 -4.05 -0.19 11.56
N ALA A 14 -3.61 0.26 10.40
CA ALA A 14 -2.91 1.51 10.26
C ALA A 14 -3.84 2.72 10.50
N LYS A 15 -5.09 2.71 9.98
CA LYS A 15 -6.08 3.77 10.23
C LYS A 15 -6.38 3.98 11.72
N PHE A 16 -6.32 2.93 12.53
CA PHE A 16 -6.55 3.00 13.98
C PHE A 16 -5.27 3.21 14.80
N THR A 17 -4.09 3.30 14.17
CA THR A 17 -2.84 3.58 14.88
C THR A 17 -2.35 4.99 14.56
N GLU A 18 -1.96 5.73 15.61
CA GLU A 18 -1.31 7.04 15.49
C GLU A 18 0.01 6.96 14.69
N GLU A 19 0.58 5.76 14.56
CA GLU A 19 1.74 5.44 13.71
C GLU A 19 1.40 5.29 12.21
N SER A 20 0.26 5.79 11.73
CA SER A 20 -0.13 5.77 10.32
C SER A 20 0.98 6.28 9.38
N GLN A 21 1.79 7.24 9.83
CA GLN A 21 2.93 7.79 9.09
C GLN A 21 4.11 6.82 8.96
N SER A 22 4.21 5.82 9.84
CA SER A 22 5.26 4.78 9.77
C SER A 22 5.00 3.76 8.66
N TYR A 23 3.81 3.75 8.07
CA TYR A 23 3.45 2.90 6.94
C TYR A 23 3.81 3.59 5.62
N LYS A 24 4.73 2.99 4.87
CA LYS A 24 5.10 3.38 3.52
C LYS A 24 4.40 2.51 2.48
N ILE A 25 3.65 3.14 1.60
CA ILE A 25 2.93 2.53 0.49
C ILE A 25 3.71 2.79 -0.80
N PHE A 26 4.03 1.71 -1.50
CA PHE A 26 4.64 1.75 -2.82
C PHE A 26 3.57 1.32 -3.82
N TYR A 27 3.13 2.25 -4.66
CA TYR A 27 2.11 2.00 -5.66
C TYR A 27 2.59 2.43 -7.04
N ARG A 28 2.06 1.77 -8.07
CA ARG A 28 2.35 2.14 -9.46
C ARG A 28 1.40 3.25 -9.89
N ASN A 29 1.93 4.45 -10.10
CA ASN A 29 1.23 5.57 -10.72
C ASN A 29 1.74 5.71 -12.16
N PHE A 30 0.87 5.50 -13.15
CA PHE A 30 1.26 5.42 -14.57
C PHE A 30 2.43 4.43 -14.77
N GLU A 31 3.62 4.95 -15.12
CA GLU A 31 4.84 4.17 -15.36
C GLU A 31 5.86 4.24 -14.22
N LYS A 32 5.59 5.01 -13.16
CA LYS A 32 6.51 5.17 -12.02
C LYS A 32 5.97 4.47 -10.78
N ILE A 33 6.88 4.00 -9.93
CA ILE A 33 6.55 3.58 -8.58
C ILE A 33 6.70 4.79 -7.67
N ILE A 34 5.61 5.17 -7.01
CA ILE A 34 5.59 6.25 -6.05
C ILE A 34 5.66 5.65 -4.66
N GLU A 35 6.56 6.18 -3.84
CA GLU A 35 6.62 5.94 -2.40
C GLU A 35 5.88 7.07 -1.70
N THR A 36 4.95 6.74 -0.80
CA THR A 36 4.26 7.72 0.02
C THR A 36 3.88 7.09 1.37
N THR A 37 3.41 7.89 2.32
CA THR A 37 2.87 7.37 3.57
C THR A 37 1.42 6.90 3.38
N LEU A 38 0.91 6.04 4.26
CA LEU A 38 -0.50 5.64 4.21
C LEU A 38 -1.49 6.82 4.20
N PRO A 39 -1.42 7.80 5.12
CA PRO A 39 -2.37 8.92 5.11
C PRO A 39 -2.29 9.73 3.82
N GLU A 40 -1.09 10.00 3.30
CA GLU A 40 -0.95 10.67 2.01
C GLU A 40 -1.50 9.83 0.85
N PHE A 41 -1.26 8.52 0.87
CA PHE A 41 -1.85 7.61 -0.12
C PHE A 41 -3.38 7.68 -0.10
N MET A 42 -4.01 7.71 1.07
CA MET A 42 -5.48 7.82 1.17
C MET A 42 -6.00 9.11 0.56
N ILE A 43 -5.29 10.23 0.77
CA ILE A 43 -5.63 11.53 0.21
C ILE A 43 -5.43 11.51 -1.32
N GLN A 44 -4.25 11.08 -1.80
CA GLN A 44 -3.90 11.01 -3.22
C GLN A 44 -4.78 10.03 -4.01
N SER A 45 -5.16 8.91 -3.39
CA SER A 45 -6.00 7.89 -4.01
C SER A 45 -7.49 8.22 -3.98
N ASP A 46 -7.87 9.33 -3.35
CA ASP A 46 -9.26 9.70 -3.07
C ASP A 46 -10.02 8.51 -2.45
N ASN A 47 -9.56 8.03 -1.29
CA ASN A 47 -10.09 6.84 -0.63
C ASN A 47 -10.19 5.61 -1.57
N LEU A 48 -9.15 5.37 -2.37
CA LEU A 48 -9.04 4.27 -3.33
C LEU A 48 -9.92 4.39 -4.59
N GLN A 49 -10.63 5.50 -4.80
CA GLN A 49 -11.41 5.74 -6.01
C GLN A 49 -10.50 5.97 -7.23
N THR A 50 -9.47 6.81 -7.06
CA THR A 50 -8.53 7.16 -8.13
C THR A 50 -7.42 6.11 -8.26
N ILE A 51 -6.93 5.59 -7.14
CA ILE A 51 -5.84 4.59 -7.12
C ILE A 51 -6.29 3.35 -6.34
N PRO A 52 -6.71 2.27 -7.03
CA PRO A 52 -7.19 1.08 -6.35
C PRO A 52 -6.04 0.30 -5.70
N ILE A 53 -6.33 -0.40 -4.59
CA ILE A 53 -5.37 -1.26 -3.86
C ILE A 53 -4.64 -2.29 -4.74
N SER A 54 -5.19 -2.64 -5.91
CA SER A 54 -4.54 -3.53 -6.88
C SER A 54 -3.24 -2.97 -7.46
N ARG A 55 -3.10 -1.63 -7.47
CA ARG A 55 -1.91 -0.89 -7.91
C ARG A 55 -0.80 -0.86 -6.86
N ILE A 56 -1.10 -1.22 -5.61
CA ILE A 56 -0.11 -1.32 -4.54
C ILE A 56 0.82 -2.50 -4.84
N LYS A 57 2.11 -2.18 -4.91
CA LYS A 57 3.20 -3.13 -5.15
C LYS A 57 3.79 -3.61 -3.83
N LYS A 58 3.96 -2.72 -2.85
CA LYS A 58 4.61 -3.05 -1.58
C LYS A 58 4.10 -2.14 -0.47
N ILE A 59 4.05 -2.69 0.74
CA ILE A 59 3.77 -1.95 1.97
C ILE A 59 4.88 -2.27 2.95
N LYS A 60 5.53 -1.24 3.48
CA LYS A 60 6.50 -1.33 4.56
C LYS A 60 5.96 -0.61 5.79
N LYS A 61 6.29 -1.12 6.98
CA LYS A 61 6.19 -0.37 8.24
C LYS A 61 7.58 -0.29 8.85
N ASN A 62 8.11 0.91 9.02
CA ASN A 62 9.50 1.13 9.44
C ASN A 62 10.47 0.29 8.58
N ASN A 63 11.02 -0.81 9.11
CA ASN A 63 11.93 -1.70 8.40
C ASN A 63 11.33 -3.05 7.99
N THR A 64 10.06 -3.30 8.32
CA THR A 64 9.37 -4.58 8.05
C THR A 64 8.50 -4.48 6.81
N ILE A 65 8.59 -5.47 5.92
CA ILE A 65 7.72 -5.58 4.74
C ILE A 65 6.43 -6.28 5.19
N LEU A 66 5.31 -5.56 5.20
CA LEU A 66 4.00 -6.11 5.57
C LEU A 66 3.30 -6.76 4.37
N PHE A 67 3.54 -6.23 3.18
CA PHE A 67 2.99 -6.77 1.95
C PHE A 67 3.96 -6.52 0.80
N GLU A 68 4.13 -7.53 -0.04
CA GLU A 68 4.81 -7.38 -1.31
C GLU A 68 4.07 -8.19 -2.37
N LYS A 69 3.63 -7.50 -3.42
CA LYS A 69 3.09 -8.13 -4.61
C LYS A 69 4.26 -8.73 -5.37
N LYS A 70 4.53 -10.02 -5.13
CA LYS A 70 5.32 -10.84 -6.05
C LYS A 70 4.70 -10.70 -7.44
N LEU A 71 5.32 -9.90 -8.30
CA LEU A 71 5.17 -10.09 -9.74
C LEU A 71 5.94 -11.37 -10.00
N ALA A 72 5.29 -12.36 -10.59
CA ALA A 72 6.03 -13.45 -11.20
C ALA A 72 7.02 -12.79 -12.16
N ARG A 73 8.30 -12.76 -11.77
CA ARG A 73 9.38 -12.54 -12.70
C ARG A 73 9.44 -13.87 -13.44
N SER A 74 8.70 -13.97 -14.53
CA SER A 74 8.98 -15.00 -15.52
C SER A 74 10.35 -14.62 -16.08
N GLU A 75 11.36 -15.38 -15.66
CA GLU A 75 12.64 -15.47 -16.36
C GLU A 75 12.41 -16.09 -17.75
#